data_AF-A0A088C9M2-F1
#
_entry.id   AF-A0A088C9M2-F1
#
_cell.length_a   1.000
_cell.length_b   1.000
_cell.length_c   1.000
_cell.angle_alpha   90.00
_cell.angle_beta   90.00
_cell.angle_gamma   90.00
#
_symmetry.space_group_name_H-M   'P 1'
#
loop_
_entity.id
_entity.type
_entity.pdbx_description
1 polymer ?
#
loop_
_entity_poly.entity_id
_entity_poly.type
_entity_poly.pdbx_seq_one_letter_code
_entity_poly.pdbx_strand_id
1 'polypeptide(L)'
;KLGGATAEIMCNLLSFEADRRAVNITVNSIGTELTRDDRRKLYSNFGLLYPYGHEELAVCEDVDQVRGVMEKYPPYQSIFAKVSYGESQMLDKAFYEEEVRRLCLSFEQQ
;
A
#
# COMPACT_ATOMS: atom_id res chain seq x y z
N LYS A 1 -8.63 25.30 2.38
CA LYS A 1 -7.70 24.13 2.39
C LYS A 1 -6.72 24.34 3.52
N LEU A 2 -6.39 23.30 4.28
CA LEU A 2 -5.26 23.32 5.22
C LEU A 2 -3.96 23.31 4.39
N GLY A 3 -2.96 24.06 4.82
CA GLY A 3 -1.66 24.19 4.15
C GLY A 3 -0.51 24.03 5.14
N GLY A 4 0.73 24.24 4.68
CA GLY A 4 1.93 24.13 5.52
C GLY A 4 2.18 22.69 5.98
N ALA A 5 2.87 22.55 7.12
CA ALA A 5 3.31 21.27 7.66
C ALA A 5 2.18 20.24 7.83
N THR A 6 0.99 20.68 8.27
CA THR A 6 -0.17 19.78 8.41
C THR A 6 -0.56 19.13 7.09
N ALA A 7 -0.57 19.90 6.00
CA ALA A 7 -0.94 19.36 4.70
C ALA A 7 0.12 18.36 4.20
N GLU A 8 1.40 18.69 4.35
CA GLU A 8 2.50 17.83 3.91
C GLU A 8 2.52 16.49 4.68
N ILE A 9 2.43 16.55 6.00
CA ILE A 9 2.41 15.37 6.87
C ILE A 9 1.18 14.50 6.57
N MET A 10 -0.02 15.10 6.54
CA MET A 10 -1.25 14.34 6.33
C MET A 10 -1.34 13.76 4.92
N CYS A 11 -0.87 14.47 3.89
CA CYS A 11 -0.83 13.92 2.54
C CYS A 11 0.08 12.68 2.47
N ASN A 12 1.22 12.68 3.17
CA ASN A 12 2.09 11.51 3.24
C ASN A 12 1.40 10.31 3.93
N LEU A 13 0.78 10.56 5.10
CA LEU A 13 0.08 9.52 5.86
C LEU A 13 -1.10 8.94 5.08
N LEU A 14 -1.93 9.79 4.48
CA LEU A 14 -3.08 9.36 3.68
C LEU A 14 -2.66 8.62 2.41
N SER A 15 -1.59 9.07 1.74
CA SER A 15 -1.03 8.37 0.58
C SER A 15 -0.67 6.94 0.95
N PHE A 16 0.07 6.76 2.05
CA PHE A 16 0.45 5.44 2.53
C PHE A 16 -0.76 4.56 2.86
N GLU A 17 -1.79 5.12 3.50
CA GLU A 17 -3.02 4.39 3.83
C GLU A 17 -3.79 3.93 2.59
N ALA A 18 -3.87 4.80 1.56
CA ALA A 18 -4.48 4.45 0.29
C ALA A 18 -3.76 3.27 -0.38
N ASP A 19 -2.44 3.32 -0.42
CA ASP A 19 -1.62 2.28 -1.04
C ASP A 19 -1.70 0.96 -0.24
N ARG A 20 -1.66 1.02 1.10
CA ARG A 20 -1.87 -0.15 1.98
C ARG A 20 -3.21 -0.81 1.71
N ARG A 21 -4.28 0.00 1.61
CA ARG A 21 -5.63 -0.51 1.36
C ARG A 21 -5.75 -1.18 0.00
N ALA A 22 -5.11 -0.64 -1.05
CA ALA A 22 -5.07 -1.25 -2.37
C ALA A 22 -4.36 -2.61 -2.35
N VAL A 23 -3.23 -2.72 -1.66
CA VAL A 23 -2.51 -3.99 -1.48
C VAL A 23 -3.37 -5.01 -0.72
N ASN A 24 -3.97 -4.61 0.39
CA ASN A 24 -4.79 -5.52 1.21
C ASN A 24 -6.05 -6.00 0.49
N ILE A 25 -6.71 -5.14 -0.30
CA ILE A 25 -7.80 -5.57 -1.18
C ILE A 25 -7.32 -6.62 -2.17
N THR A 26 -6.16 -6.38 -2.80
CA THR A 26 -5.60 -7.28 -3.81
C THR A 26 -5.26 -8.64 -3.21
N VAL A 27 -4.50 -8.67 -2.12
CA VAL A 27 -4.08 -9.90 -1.44
C VAL A 27 -5.30 -10.70 -0.95
N ASN A 28 -6.24 -10.05 -0.26
CA ASN A 28 -7.39 -10.74 0.32
C ASN A 28 -8.45 -11.19 -0.70
N SER A 29 -8.38 -10.70 -1.94
CA SER A 29 -9.30 -11.09 -3.01
C SER A 29 -8.71 -12.13 -3.97
N ILE A 30 -7.47 -12.57 -3.77
CA ILE A 30 -6.90 -13.72 -4.50
C ILE A 30 -7.72 -14.98 -4.17
N GLY A 31 -8.15 -15.72 -5.20
CA GLY A 31 -8.96 -16.93 -5.05
C GLY A 31 -10.43 -16.69 -4.70
N THR A 32 -10.89 -15.43 -4.68
CA THR A 32 -12.31 -15.06 -4.51
C THR A 32 -12.99 -14.80 -5.86
N GLU A 33 -14.31 -14.61 -5.86
CA GLU A 33 -15.09 -14.27 -7.06
C GLU A 33 -14.91 -12.82 -7.55
N LEU A 34 -14.09 -12.02 -6.86
CA LEU A 34 -13.91 -10.61 -7.18
C LEU A 34 -13.09 -10.42 -8.47
N THR A 35 -13.71 -9.78 -9.47
CA THR A 35 -13.05 -9.52 -10.76
C THR A 35 -11.99 -8.43 -10.66
N ARG A 36 -11.08 -8.38 -11.65
CA ARG A 36 -10.03 -7.36 -11.75
C ARG A 36 -10.62 -5.94 -11.83
N ASP A 37 -11.74 -5.77 -12.54
CA ASP A 37 -12.43 -4.49 -12.66
C ASP A 37 -13.11 -4.07 -11.35
N ASP A 38 -13.64 -5.04 -10.59
CA ASP A 38 -14.22 -4.74 -9.29
C ASP A 38 -13.17 -4.39 -8.24
N ARG A 39 -11.99 -5.03 -8.28
CA ARG A 39 -10.83 -4.62 -7.48
C ARG A 39 -10.46 -3.16 -7.73
N ARG A 40 -10.38 -2.74 -9.00
CA ARG A 40 -10.04 -1.36 -9.38
C ARG A 40 -11.01 -0.33 -8.80
N LYS A 41 -12.31 -0.65 -8.75
CA LYS A 41 -13.34 0.23 -8.18
C LYS A 41 -13.20 0.41 -6.66
N LEU A 42 -12.48 -0.49 -5.97
CA LEU A 42 -12.26 -0.44 -4.53
C LEU A 42 -10.98 0.32 -4.14
N TYR A 43 -10.10 0.62 -5.11
CA TYR A 43 -8.90 1.40 -4.87
C TYR A 43 -9.22 2.90 -4.77
N SER A 44 -8.42 3.61 -3.99
CA SER A 44 -8.47 5.07 -3.92
C SER A 44 -7.95 5.71 -5.21
N ASN A 45 -8.37 6.94 -5.53
CA ASN A 45 -7.87 7.68 -6.70
C ASN A 45 -6.66 8.58 -6.37
N PHE A 46 -5.90 8.21 -5.36
CA PHE A 46 -4.71 8.91 -4.87
C PHE A 46 -3.81 7.91 -4.14
N GLY A 47 -2.57 8.31 -3.85
CA GLY A 47 -1.53 7.42 -3.37
C GLY A 47 -0.35 7.40 -4.34
N LEU A 48 0.72 6.70 -3.97
CA LEU A 48 1.87 6.52 -4.84
C LEU A 48 1.58 5.50 -5.95
N LEU A 49 0.68 4.54 -5.70
CA LEU A 49 0.31 3.51 -6.67
C LEU A 49 -0.69 4.00 -7.71
N TYR A 50 -1.35 5.14 -7.49
CA TYR A 50 -2.30 5.69 -8.45
C TYR A 50 -1.58 6.43 -9.61
N PRO A 51 -1.95 6.19 -10.89
CA PRO A 51 -2.88 5.16 -11.38
C PRO A 51 -2.19 3.83 -11.73
N TYR A 52 -0.90 3.86 -12.11
CA TYR A 52 -0.24 2.73 -12.78
C TYR A 52 -0.08 1.50 -11.89
N GLY A 53 0.31 1.67 -10.63
CA GLY A 53 0.40 0.57 -9.67
C GLY A 53 -0.94 -0.11 -9.41
N HIS A 54 -2.05 0.62 -9.49
CA HIS A 54 -3.40 0.03 -9.41
C HIS A 54 -3.73 -0.84 -10.63
N GLU A 55 -3.32 -0.44 -11.83
CA GLU A 55 -3.52 -1.26 -13.02
C GLU A 55 -2.77 -2.58 -12.92
N GLU A 56 -1.55 -2.54 -12.39
CA GLU A 56 -0.70 -3.70 -12.15
C GLU A 56 -1.22 -4.58 -11.01
N LEU A 57 -1.61 -4.01 -9.87
CA LEU A 57 -2.19 -4.76 -8.75
C LEU A 57 -3.48 -5.48 -9.13
N ALA A 58 -4.32 -4.83 -9.94
CA ALA A 58 -5.60 -5.41 -10.34
C ALA A 58 -5.46 -6.73 -11.11
N VAL A 59 -4.34 -6.93 -11.81
CA VAL A 59 -4.08 -8.16 -12.58
C VAL A 59 -3.35 -9.23 -11.80
N CYS A 60 -2.89 -8.95 -10.56
CA CYS A 60 -2.17 -9.92 -9.75
C CYS A 60 -3.04 -11.11 -9.34
N GLU A 61 -2.49 -12.32 -9.49
CA GLU A 61 -3.15 -13.59 -9.17
C GLU A 61 -2.51 -14.32 -7.99
N ASP A 62 -1.34 -13.89 -7.55
CA ASP A 62 -0.62 -14.42 -6.40
C ASP A 62 0.12 -13.31 -5.63
N VAL A 63 0.62 -13.64 -4.43
CA VAL A 63 1.30 -12.69 -3.54
C VAL A 63 2.68 -12.29 -4.10
N ASP A 64 3.33 -13.15 -4.88
CA ASP A 64 4.64 -12.86 -5.46
C ASP A 64 4.55 -11.81 -6.57
N GLN A 65 3.47 -11.83 -7.35
CA GLN A 65 3.14 -10.78 -8.32
C GLN A 65 2.87 -9.44 -7.61
N VAL A 66 2.09 -9.45 -6.52
CA VAL A 66 1.86 -8.25 -5.69
C VAL A 66 3.19 -7.69 -5.19
N ARG A 67 4.08 -8.55 -4.66
CA ARG A 67 5.43 -8.16 -4.24
C ARG A 67 6.22 -7.53 -5.39
N GLY A 68 6.21 -8.15 -6.57
CA GLY A 68 6.92 -7.65 -7.74
C GLY A 68 6.43 -6.28 -8.21
N VAL A 69 5.14 -5.97 -8.05
CA VAL A 69 4.61 -4.62 -8.29
C VAL A 69 5.14 -3.64 -7.24
N MET A 70 5.04 -4.01 -5.96
CA MET A 70 5.43 -3.13 -4.84
C MET A 70 6.92 -2.83 -4.80
N GLU A 71 7.78 -3.77 -5.21
CA GLU A 71 9.23 -3.57 -5.30
C GLU A 71 9.66 -2.54 -6.35
N LYS A 72 8.78 -2.15 -7.29
CA LYS A 72 9.06 -1.05 -8.24
C LYS A 72 9.05 0.32 -7.57
N TYR A 73 8.46 0.40 -6.38
CA TYR A 73 8.26 1.64 -5.64
C TYR A 73 9.24 1.70 -4.46
N PRO A 74 10.27 2.58 -4.50
CA PRO A 74 11.34 2.61 -3.50
C PRO A 74 10.86 2.69 -2.04
N PRO A 75 9.78 3.45 -1.69
CA PRO A 75 9.30 3.49 -0.31
C PRO A 75 8.78 2.15 0.22
N TYR A 76 8.38 1.22 -0.65
CA TYR A 76 7.82 -0.07 -0.28
C TYR A 76 8.83 -1.21 -0.36
N GLN A 77 9.92 -1.06 -1.12
CA GLN A 77 10.98 -2.07 -1.22
C GLN A 77 11.48 -2.54 0.16
N SER A 78 11.70 -1.61 1.09
CA SER A 78 12.19 -1.93 2.44
C SER A 78 11.18 -2.70 3.30
N ILE A 79 9.88 -2.55 3.02
CA ILE A 79 8.80 -3.30 3.69
C ILE A 79 8.81 -4.75 3.19
N PHE A 80 8.83 -4.93 1.87
CA PHE A 80 8.80 -6.26 1.25
C PHE A 80 10.12 -7.02 1.38
N ALA A 81 11.27 -6.33 1.54
CA ALA A 81 12.55 -6.96 1.86
C ALA A 81 12.54 -7.69 3.22
N LYS A 82 11.68 -7.28 4.16
CA LYS A 82 11.53 -7.91 5.48
C LYS A 82 10.54 -9.08 5.49
N VAL A 83 9.80 -9.27 4.41
CA VAL A 83 8.77 -10.31 4.28
C VAL A 83 9.37 -11.47 3.48
N SER A 84 9.46 -12.65 4.09
CA SER A 84 9.88 -13.88 3.38
C SER A 84 8.81 -14.30 2.37
N TYR A 85 9.24 -14.98 1.30
CA TYR A 85 8.33 -15.53 0.29
C TYR A 85 7.27 -16.45 0.94
N GLY A 86 6.00 -16.24 0.60
CA GLY A 86 4.87 -17.06 1.07
C GLY A 86 4.24 -16.65 2.40
N GLU A 87 4.78 -15.67 3.12
CA GLU A 87 4.27 -15.28 4.44
C GLU A 87 3.37 -14.03 4.40
N SER A 88 2.16 -14.16 3.84
CA SER A 88 1.19 -13.04 3.76
C SER A 88 0.85 -12.42 5.12
N GLN A 89 0.87 -13.19 6.21
CA GLN A 89 0.63 -12.66 7.56
C GLN A 89 1.76 -11.73 8.06
N MET A 90 2.99 -11.89 7.54
CA MET A 90 4.10 -10.98 7.86
C MET A 90 3.92 -9.63 7.16
N LEU A 91 3.20 -9.59 6.04
CA LEU A 91 3.00 -8.37 5.26
C LEU A 91 2.15 -7.34 6.00
N ASP A 92 1.02 -7.77 6.56
CA ASP A 92 0.16 -6.89 7.39
C ASP A 92 0.94 -6.34 8.59
N LYS A 93 1.74 -7.19 9.25
CA LYS A 93 2.63 -6.78 10.34
C LYS A 93 3.64 -5.72 9.89
N ALA A 94 4.27 -5.92 8.73
CA ALA A 94 5.26 -4.99 8.20
C ALA A 94 4.63 -3.63 7.82
N PHE A 95 3.42 -3.63 7.24
CA PHE A 95 2.69 -2.40 6.98
C PHE A 95 2.29 -1.68 8.28
N TYR A 96 1.86 -2.42 9.30
CA TYR A 96 1.52 -1.85 10.60
C TYR A 96 2.74 -1.20 11.27
N GLU A 97 3.90 -1.86 11.25
CA GLU A 97 5.15 -1.28 11.78
C GLU A 97 5.54 0.02 11.07
N GLU A 98 5.41 0.07 9.74
CA GLU A 98 5.70 1.30 8.98
C GLU A 98 4.66 2.40 9.21
N GLU A 99 3.38 2.06 9.37
CA GLU A 99 2.32 3.01 9.76
C GLU A 99 2.67 3.68 11.09
N VAL A 100 2.96 2.88 12.12
CA VAL A 100 3.34 3.37 13.45
C VAL A 100 4.58 4.27 13.35
N ARG A 101 5.59 3.86 12.58
CA ARG A 101 6.80 4.67 12.37
C ARG A 101 6.48 6.05 11.79
N ARG A 102 5.62 6.11 10.76
CA ARG A 102 5.22 7.37 10.12
C ARG A 102 4.40 8.25 11.06
N LEU A 103 3.50 7.64 11.84
CA LEU A 103 2.73 8.35 12.86
C LEU A 103 3.66 8.95 13.94
N CYS A 104 4.64 8.20 14.44
CA CYS A 104 5.62 8.74 15.38
C CYS A 104 6.40 9.94 14.80
N LEU A 105 6.91 9.82 13.57
CA LEU A 105 7.61 10.92 12.88
C LEU A 105 6.73 12.15 12.66
N SER A 106 5.41 11.98 12.58
CA SER A 106 4.48 13.10 12.43
C SER A 106 4.40 13.99 13.67
N PHE A 107 4.68 13.45 14.86
CA PHE A 107 4.73 14.20 16.12
C PHE A 107 6.06 14.93 16.31
N GLU A 108 7.16 14.43 15.73
CA GLU A 108 8.47 15.09 15.77
C GLU A 108 8.58 16.31 14.84
N GLN A 109 7.67 16.42 13.86
CA GLN A 109 7.64 17.49 12.86
C GLN A 109 6.63 18.60 13.18
N GLN A 110 6.04 18.59 14.38
CA GLN A 110 5.13 19.65 14.90
C GLN A 110 5.89 20.62 15.80
#